data_AF-A0A965GE98-F1
#
_entry.id   AF-A0A965GE98-F1
#
_cell.length_a   1.000
_cell.length_b   1.000
_cell.length_c   1.000
_cell.angle_alpha   90.00
_cell.angle_beta   90.00
_cell.angle_gamma   90.00
#
_symmetry.space_group_name_H-M   'P 1'
#
loop_
_entity.id
_entity.type
_entity.pdbx_description
1 polymer ?
#
loop_
_entity_poly.entity_id
_entity_poly.type
_entity_poly.pdbx_seq_one_letter_code
_entity_poly.pdbx_strand_id
1 'polypeptide(L)' 'MDRFDLAPGYSISRLLKGGWHLAGGHGTIDPAQAVADMATFVEAGITTFDCA' A
#
# COMPACT_ATOMS: atom_id res chain seq x y z
N MET A 1 5.47 5.14 -12.66
CA MET A 1 5.61 5.39 -11.21
C MET A 1 7.09 5.51 -10.88
N ASP A 2 7.48 6.58 -10.17
CA ASP A 2 8.87 6.77 -9.75
C ASP A 2 9.25 5.80 -8.62
N ARG A 3 10.51 5.38 -8.60
CA ARG A 3 11.06 4.48 -7.58
C ARG A 3 12.23 5.11 -6.84
N PHE A 4 12.52 4.59 -5.65
CA PHE A 4 13.64 5.00 -4.81
C PHE A 4 14.32 3.77 -4.22
N ASP A 5 15.66 3.74 -4.23
CA ASP A 5 16.42 2.64 -3.65
C ASP A 5 16.78 2.97 -2.20
N LEU A 6 16.14 2.26 -1.25
CA LEU A 6 16.41 2.42 0.19
C LEU A 6 17.77 1.81 0.58
N ALA A 7 18.16 0.75 -0.12
CA ALA A 7 19.43 0.04 0.02
C ALA A 7 19.77 -0.62 -1.32
N PRO A 8 21.03 -1.07 -1.54
CA PRO A 8 21.39 -1.78 -2.76
C PRO A 8 20.48 -2.99 -3.01
N GLY A 9 19.80 -3.01 -4.16
CA GLY A 9 18.86 -4.07 -4.53
C GLY A 9 17.47 -3.98 -3.88
N TYR A 10 17.20 -2.96 -3.06
CA TYR A 10 15.90 -2.76 -2.40
C TYR A 10 15.23 -1.46 -2.86
N SER A 11 14.45 -1.59 -3.95
CA SER A 11 13.75 -0.50 -4.60
C SER A 11 12.28 -0.44 -4.18
N ILE A 12 11.81 0.72 -3.75
CA ILE A 12 10.41 0.99 -3.36
C ILE A 12 9.73 1.93 -4.35
N SER A 13 8.39 1.97 -4.34
CA SER A 13 7.67 3.06 -5.00
C SER A 13 7.87 4.36 -4.21
N ARG A 14 8.07 5.49 -4.90
CA ARG A 14 8.35 6.79 -4.26
C ARG A 14 7.19 7.32 -3.41
N LEU A 15 5.98 6.84 -3.67
CA LEU A 15 4.80 6.98 -2.82
C LEU A 15 4.48 5.61 -2.20
N LEU A 16 4.04 5.62 -0.94
CA LEU A 16 3.61 4.43 -0.21
C LEU A 16 2.15 4.55 0.23
N LYS A 17 1.45 3.42 0.34
CA LYS A 17 0.07 3.35 0.82
C LYS A 17 0.05 2.99 2.32
N GLY A 18 -0.33 3.94 3.16
CA GLY A 18 -0.58 3.70 4.58
C GLY A 18 -1.82 2.84 4.82
N GLY A 19 -1.69 1.76 5.57
CA GLY A 19 -2.74 0.79 5.87
C GLY A 19 -3.45 0.97 7.21
N TRP A 20 -3.02 1.91 8.06
CA TRP A 20 -3.46 2.00 9.46
C TRP A 20 -4.98 2.01 9.70
N HIS A 21 -5.77 2.63 8.81
CA HIS A 21 -7.24 2.63 8.93
C HIS A 21 -7.84 1.20 8.89
N LEU A 22 -7.16 0.27 8.21
CA LEU A 22 -7.56 -1.14 8.09
C LEU A 22 -7.29 -1.96 9.38
N ALA A 23 -6.78 -1.35 10.45
CA ALA A 23 -6.57 -2.02 11.75
C ALA A 23 -7.88 -2.33 12.52
N GLY A 24 -9.05 -1.98 11.97
CA GLY A 24 -10.36 -2.30 12.55
C GLY A 24 -10.83 -1.33 13.66
N GLY A 25 -9.99 -0.40 14.11
CA GLY A 25 -10.34 0.61 15.11
C GLY A 25 -11.18 1.79 14.60
N HIS A 26 -11.50 1.83 13.31
CA HIS A 26 -12.02 3.02 12.62
C HIS A 26 -13.36 2.82 11.91
N GLY A 27 -14.10 1.80 12.32
CA GLY A 27 -15.36 1.39 11.71
C GLY A 27 -15.26 0.07 10.96
N THR A 28 -16.37 -0.34 10.36
CA THR A 28 -16.46 -1.59 9.61
C THR A 28 -15.59 -1.55 8.36
N ILE A 29 -14.88 -2.63 8.11
CA ILE A 29 -14.07 -2.84 6.91
C ILE A 29 -14.81 -3.85 6.04
N ASP A 30 -14.98 -3.52 4.75
CA ASP A 30 -15.33 -4.50 3.73
C ASP A 30 -14.03 -5.13 3.19
N PRO A 31 -13.75 -6.41 3.45
CA PRO A 31 -12.52 -7.05 3.01
C PRO A 31 -12.40 -7.11 1.48
N ALA A 32 -13.50 -7.28 0.76
CA ALA A 32 -13.48 -7.41 -0.69
C ALA A 32 -13.10 -6.06 -1.32
N GLN A 33 -13.68 -4.97 -0.82
CA GLN A 33 -13.31 -3.62 -1.24
C GLN A 33 -11.86 -3.30 -0.90
N ALA A 34 -11.41 -3.62 0.32
CA ALA A 34 -10.04 -3.36 0.75
C ALA A 34 -9.01 -4.06 -0.15
N VAL A 35 -9.28 -5.30 -0.57
CA VAL A 35 -8.42 -6.04 -1.50
C VAL A 35 -8.45 -5.43 -2.91
N ALA A 36 -9.62 -5.04 -3.42
CA ALA A 36 -9.74 -4.39 -4.73
C ALA A 36 -8.98 -3.05 -4.78
N ASP A 37 -9.03 -2.28 -3.69
CA ASP A 37 -8.27 -1.03 -3.57
C ASP A 37 -6.76 -1.31 -3.58
N MET A 38 -6.30 -2.35 -2.87
CA MET A 38 -4.89 -2.74 -2.90
C MET A 38 -4.41 -3.10 -4.31
N ALA A 39 -5.20 -3.85 -5.08
CA ALA A 39 -4.89 -4.16 -6.47
C ALA A 39 -4.77 -2.89 -7.33
N THR A 40 -5.69 -1.93 -7.16
CA THR A 40 -5.67 -0.66 -7.87
C THR A 40 -4.38 0.13 -7.62
N PHE A 41 -3.87 0.14 -6.38
CA PHE A 41 -2.59 0.78 -6.07
C PHE A 41 -1.41 0.09 -6.76
N VAL A 42 -1.39 -1.24 -6.79
CA VAL A 42 -0.35 -2.01 -7.49
C VAL A 42 -0.37 -1.75 -8.99
N GLU A 43 -1.54 -1.72 -9.61
CA GLU A 43 -1.72 -1.40 -11.03
C GLU A 43 -1.24 0.02 -11.37
N ALA A 44 -1.42 0.97 -10.44
CA ALA A 44 -0.86 2.33 -10.55
C ALA A 44 0.66 2.41 -10.28
N GLY A 45 1.30 1.29 -9.91
CA GLY A 45 2.72 1.17 -9.63
C GLY A 45 3.11 1.50 -8.18
N ILE A 46 2.16 1.74 -7.28
CA ILE A 46 2.40 1.87 -5.84
C ILE A 46 2.50 0.47 -5.26
N THR A 47 3.73 0.00 -5.09
CA THR A 47 4.05 -1.37 -4.67
C THR A 47 4.53 -1.46 -3.22
N THR A 48 4.55 -0.35 -2.50
CA THR A 48 5.04 -0.28 -1.12
C THR A 48 3.90 0.13 -0.20
N PHE A 49 3.60 -0.75 0.76
CA PHE A 49 2.51 -0.59 1.71
C PHE A 49 3.08 -0.52 3.13
N ASP A 50 2.58 0.44 3.90
CA ASP A 50 2.90 0.58 5.31
C ASP A 50 1.81 -0.08 6.14
N CYS A 51 2.23 -1.02 7.00
CA CYS A 51 1.39 -1.83 7.87
C CYS A 51 2.02 -1.89 9.27
N ALA A 52 1.20 -1.75 10.30
CA ALA A 52 1.61 -1.78 11.71
C ALA A 52 0.56 -2.52 12.55
#